data_AF-A0A3B1DNQ9-F1
#
_entry.id   AF-A0A3B1DNQ9-F1
#
_cell.length_a   1.000
_cell.length_b   1.000
_cell.length_c   1.000
_cell.angle_alpha   90.00
_cell.angle_beta   90.00
_cell.angle_gamma   90.00
#
_symmetry.space_group_name_H-M   'P 1'
#
loop_
_entity.id
_entity.type
_entity.pdbx_description
1 polymer ?
#
loop_
_entity_poly.entity_id
_entity_poly.type
_entity_poly.pdbx_seq_one_letter_code
_entity_poly.pdbx_strand_id
1 'polypeptide(L)'
;EKNRGRNECRTCTVAPAPKELRQQGWRDAKSVGMMHRVCERDGKTSEELVYFISSLPPKVRMLAKHLRSHWTVENQLHWSLDVTFAEDDSRIRKGNGQEVASLFRR
;
A
#
# COMPACT_ATOMS: atom_id res chain seq x y z
N GLU A 1 5.92 11.72 -11.05
CA GLU A 1 6.88 12.03 -9.97
C GLU A 1 8.26 11.61 -10.42
N LYS A 2 9.27 12.47 -10.27
CA LYS A 2 10.66 12.15 -10.59
C LYS A 2 11.44 12.04 -9.28
N ASN A 3 12.07 10.90 -9.01
CA ASN A 3 12.86 10.69 -7.80
C ASN A 3 14.10 9.84 -8.13
N ARG A 4 15.31 10.40 -7.94
CA ARG A 4 16.60 9.69 -8.08
C ARG A 4 16.68 8.75 -9.31
N GLY A 5 16.37 9.27 -10.50
CA GLY A 5 16.40 8.52 -11.77
C GLY A 5 15.17 7.65 -12.06
N ARG A 6 14.18 7.63 -11.16
CA ARG A 6 12.89 6.95 -11.33
C ARG A 6 11.82 7.93 -11.81
N ASN A 7 11.21 7.66 -12.97
CA ASN A 7 10.00 8.33 -13.42
C ASN A 7 8.80 7.48 -13.03
N GLU A 8 7.93 8.01 -12.19
CA GLU A 8 6.77 7.29 -11.69
C GLU A 8 5.47 8.03 -12.00
N CYS A 9 4.56 7.37 -12.71
CA CYS A 9 3.21 7.85 -12.97
C CYS A 9 2.21 6.98 -12.21
N ARG A 10 1.16 7.62 -11.67
CA ARG A 10 0.09 6.96 -10.91
C ARG A 10 -1.25 7.52 -11.36
N THR A 11 -2.10 6.64 -11.88
CA THR A 11 -3.45 6.97 -12.33
C THR A 11 -4.45 6.30 -11.40
N CYS A 12 -5.28 7.10 -10.73
CA CYS A 12 -6.33 6.61 -9.83
C CYS A 12 -7.69 6.67 -10.51
N THR A 13 -8.42 5.56 -10.46
CA THR A 13 -9.84 5.50 -10.80
C THR A 13 -10.62 5.05 -9.58
N VAL A 14 -11.73 5.74 -9.28
CA VAL A 14 -12.55 5.47 -8.10
C VAL A 14 -14.01 5.48 -8.50
N ALA A 15 -14.77 4.52 -7.97
CA ALA A 15 -16.21 4.42 -8.10
C ALA A 15 -16.89 4.25 -6.73
N PRO A 16 -18.19 4.57 -6.61
CA PRO A 16 -18.97 4.17 -5.45
C PRO A 16 -18.91 2.65 -5.23
N ALA A 17 -18.90 2.23 -3.97
CA ALA A 17 -18.92 0.81 -3.64
C ALA A 17 -20.26 0.17 -4.07
N PRO A 18 -20.24 -0.98 -4.76
CA PRO A 18 -21.43 -1.78 -5.02
C PRO A 18 -22.13 -2.16 -3.71
N LYS A 19 -23.48 -2.23 -3.71
CA LYS A 19 -24.25 -2.53 -2.49
C LYS A 19 -23.99 -3.96 -2.00
N GLU A 20 -23.63 -4.85 -2.92
CA GLU A 20 -23.31 -6.26 -2.72
C GLU A 20 -22.12 -6.43 -1.77
N LEU A 21 -21.16 -5.49 -1.77
CA LEU A 21 -20.02 -5.54 -0.84
C LEU A 21 -20.45 -5.52 0.62
N ARG A 22 -21.55 -4.82 0.94
CA ARG A 22 -22.10 -4.82 2.30
C ARG A 22 -22.63 -6.20 2.71
N GLN A 23 -23.20 -6.94 1.76
CA GLN A 23 -23.70 -8.30 1.97
C GLN A 23 -22.54 -9.30 2.15
N GLN A 24 -21.38 -8.99 1.57
CA GLN A 24 -20.13 -9.76 1.72
C GLN A 24 -19.31 -9.39 2.97
N GLY A 25 -19.89 -8.64 3.91
CA GLY A 25 -19.22 -8.29 5.18
C GLY A 25 -18.51 -6.93 5.19
N TRP A 26 -18.39 -6.25 4.05
CA TRP A 26 -17.79 -4.90 3.97
C TRP A 26 -18.82 -3.81 4.27
N ARG A 27 -19.37 -3.84 5.49
CA ARG A 27 -20.52 -3.00 5.90
C ARG A 27 -20.28 -1.50 5.70
N ASP A 28 -19.06 -1.05 5.96
CA ASP A 28 -18.68 0.36 5.87
C ASP A 28 -18.11 0.79 4.52
N ALA A 29 -18.04 -0.11 3.52
CA ALA A 29 -17.52 0.24 2.21
C ALA A 29 -18.36 1.34 1.55
N LYS A 30 -17.69 2.39 1.10
CA LYS A 30 -18.28 3.55 0.40
C LYS A 30 -17.68 3.75 -0.99
N SER A 31 -16.45 3.29 -1.22
CA SER A 31 -15.82 3.34 -2.53
C SER A 31 -14.98 2.10 -2.83
N VAL A 32 -14.85 1.82 -4.12
CA VAL A 32 -13.85 0.91 -4.68
C VAL A 32 -12.98 1.68 -5.65
N GLY A 33 -11.76 1.23 -5.85
CA GLY A 33 -10.90 1.88 -6.82
C GLY A 33 -9.75 1.02 -7.28
N MET A 34 -9.07 1.56 -8.28
CA MET A 34 -7.89 0.98 -8.88
C MET A 34 -6.83 2.07 -9.02
N MET A 35 -5.60 1.71 -8.74
CA MET A 35 -4.41 2.49 -9.03
C MET A 35 -3.60 1.75 -10.08
N HIS A 36 -3.39 2.41 -11.22
CA HIS A 36 -2.40 1.97 -12.20
C HIS A 36 -1.12 2.76 -11.97
N ARG A 37 -0.02 2.06 -11.73
CA ARG A 37 1.29 2.62 -11.48
C ARG A 37 2.23 2.19 -12.59
N VAL A 38 2.88 3.17 -13.21
CA VAL A 38 3.93 2.95 -14.21
C VAL A 38 5.21 3.54 -13.67
N CYS A 39 6.26 2.72 -13.62
CA CYS A 39 7.57 3.09 -13.12
C CYS A 39 8.62 2.80 -14.18
N GLU A 40 9.33 3.84 -14.62
CA GLU A 40 10.48 3.72 -15.50
C GLU A 40 11.76 3.95 -14.68
N ARG A 41 12.71 3.01 -14.80
CA ARG A 41 14.02 3.07 -14.17
C ARG A 41 15.05 2.38 -15.07
N ASP A 42 16.17 3.05 -15.33
CA ASP A 42 17.30 2.50 -16.09
C ASP A 42 16.88 1.88 -17.44
N GLY A 43 15.93 2.53 -18.15
CA GLY A 43 15.39 2.07 -19.43
C GLY A 43 14.40 0.90 -19.36
N LYS A 44 14.05 0.44 -18.14
CA LYS A 44 13.05 -0.60 -17.90
C LYS A 44 11.76 0.01 -17.38
N THR A 45 10.64 -0.36 -18.00
CA THR A 45 9.29 -0.01 -17.55
C THR A 45 8.68 -1.16 -16.77
N SER A 46 8.11 -0.85 -15.61
CA SER A 46 7.34 -1.75 -14.77
C SER A 46 5.95 -1.17 -14.56
N GLU A 47 4.94 -2.02 -14.66
CA GLU A 47 3.54 -1.64 -14.49
C GLU A 47 2.91 -2.47 -13.36
N GLU A 48 2.07 -1.83 -12.57
CA GLU A 48 1.42 -2.44 -11.41
C GLU A 48 -0.02 -1.94 -11.31
N LEU A 49 -0.98 -2.86 -11.17
CA LEU A 49 -2.38 -2.58 -10.94
C LEU A 49 -2.77 -3.00 -9.53
N VAL A 50 -3.24 -2.04 -8.74
CA VAL A 50 -3.62 -2.24 -7.35
C VAL A 50 -5.10 -1.91 -7.18
N TYR A 51 -5.87 -2.86 -6.68
CA TYR A 51 -7.29 -2.68 -6.37
C TYR A 51 -7.48 -2.43 -4.88
N PHE A 52 -8.45 -1.60 -4.52
CA PHE A 52 -8.75 -1.32 -3.11
C PHE A 52 -10.24 -1.12 -2.86
N ILE A 53 -10.64 -1.40 -1.62
CA ILE A 53 -11.95 -1.08 -1.04
C ILE A 53 -11.72 -0.04 0.06
N SER A 54 -12.59 0.96 0.16
CA SER A 54 -12.46 2.00 1.19
C SER A 54 -13.79 2.36 1.82
N SER A 55 -13.76 2.64 3.12
CA SER A 55 -14.87 3.25 3.86
C SER A 55 -14.98 4.77 3.64
N LEU A 56 -14.06 5.35 2.88
CA LEU A 56 -14.09 6.75 2.47
C LEU A 56 -15.00 6.97 1.26
N PRO A 57 -15.63 8.16 1.13
CA PRO A 57 -16.41 8.50 -0.05
C PRO A 57 -15.56 8.47 -1.33
N PRO A 58 -16.17 8.27 -2.51
CA PRO A 58 -15.48 8.14 -3.81
C PRO A 58 -14.91 9.48 -4.31
N LYS A 59 -14.03 10.10 -3.54
CA LYS A 59 -13.34 11.35 -3.86
C LYS A 59 -11.91 11.05 -4.30
N VAL A 60 -11.71 10.97 -5.62
CA VAL A 60 -10.44 10.51 -6.24
C VAL A 60 -9.19 11.21 -5.69
N ARG A 61 -9.19 12.54 -5.54
CA ARG A 61 -8.02 13.29 -5.04
C ARG A 61 -7.68 12.94 -3.59
N MET A 62 -8.70 12.73 -2.76
CA MET A 62 -8.52 12.38 -1.35
C MET A 62 -7.97 10.96 -1.22
N LEU A 63 -8.53 10.01 -1.97
CA LEU A 63 -8.06 8.62 -1.98
C LEU A 63 -6.66 8.51 -2.57
N ALA A 64 -6.36 9.21 -3.66
CA ALA A 64 -5.01 9.25 -4.25
C ALA A 64 -3.96 9.74 -3.23
N LYS A 65 -4.29 10.75 -2.42
CA LYS A 65 -3.43 11.22 -1.33
C LYS A 65 -3.20 10.13 -0.27
N HIS A 66 -4.26 9.46 0.15
CA HIS A 66 -4.16 8.36 1.14
C HIS A 66 -3.34 7.19 0.61
N LEU A 67 -3.60 6.76 -0.64
CA LEU A 67 -2.82 5.70 -1.30
C LEU A 67 -1.34 6.07 -1.35
N ARG A 68 -1.00 7.30 -1.74
CA ARG A 68 0.40 7.76 -1.76
C ARG A 68 1.04 7.74 -0.37
N SER A 69 0.33 8.21 0.65
CA SER A 69 0.81 8.19 2.04
C SER A 69 0.96 6.76 2.58
N HIS A 70 0.06 5.86 2.22
CA HIS A 70 0.16 4.44 2.60
C HIS A 70 1.43 3.80 2.03
N TRP A 71 1.77 4.07 0.77
CA TRP A 71 3.03 3.62 0.18
C TRP A 71 4.28 4.19 0.88
N THR A 72 4.19 5.34 1.53
CA THR A 72 5.30 5.86 2.33
C THR A 72 5.57 4.97 3.54
N VAL A 73 4.54 4.39 4.16
CA VAL A 73 4.70 3.44 5.27
C VAL A 73 5.44 2.20 4.80
N GLU A 74 5.00 1.58 3.71
CA GLU A 74 5.67 0.40 3.15
C GLU A 74 7.13 0.69 2.76
N ASN A 75 7.38 1.80 2.06
CA ASN A 75 8.72 2.11 1.58
C ASN A 75 9.70 2.57 2.67
N GLN A 76 9.23 3.13 3.79
CA GLN A 76 10.11 3.64 4.85
C GLN A 76 10.18 2.70 6.05
N LEU A 77 9.03 2.20 6.51
CA LEU A 77 8.97 1.36 7.69
C LEU A 77 9.30 -0.10 7.36
N HIS A 78 8.58 -0.72 6.42
CA HIS A 78 8.79 -2.13 6.11
C HIS A 78 10.16 -2.36 5.50
N TRP A 79 10.61 -1.51 4.56
CA TRP A 79 11.98 -1.63 4.05
C TRP A 79 13.06 -1.59 5.14
N SER A 80 12.89 -0.74 6.17
CA SER A 80 13.84 -0.71 7.30
C SER A 80 13.76 -1.99 8.13
N LEU A 81 12.55 -2.49 8.41
CA LEU A 81 12.34 -3.75 9.13
C LEU A 81 12.95 -4.95 8.38
N ASP A 82 12.72 -5.02 7.08
CA ASP A 82 13.11 -6.15 6.25
C ASP A 82 14.62 -6.12 5.95
N VAL A 83 15.18 -4.95 5.64
CA VAL A 83 16.59 -4.83 5.20
C VAL A 83 17.54 -4.45 6.33
N THR A 84 17.15 -3.54 7.22
CA THR A 84 18.03 -3.09 8.31
C THR A 84 17.95 -4.02 9.52
N PHE A 85 16.75 -4.53 9.83
CA PHE A 85 16.55 -5.44 10.96
C PHE A 85 16.43 -6.92 10.57
N ALA A 86 16.57 -7.23 9.28
CA ALA A 86 16.50 -8.59 8.74
C ALA A 86 15.28 -9.35 9.29
N GLU A 87 14.12 -8.68 9.36
CA GLU A 87 12.92 -9.25 9.96
C GLU A 87 12.45 -10.49 9.18
N ASP A 88 12.57 -10.49 7.86
CA ASP A 88 12.30 -11.65 6.99
C ASP A 88 13.17 -12.88 7.33
N ASP A 89 14.44 -12.65 7.70
CA ASP A 89 15.37 -13.72 8.08
C ASP A 89 15.21 -14.15 9.56
N SER A 90 14.34 -13.48 10.32
CA SER A 90 14.12 -13.77 11.73
C SER A 90 13.47 -15.13 11.94
N ARG A 91 14.18 -16.01 12.67
CA ARG A 91 13.70 -17.35 13.05
C ARG A 91 12.88 -17.36 14.34
N ILE A 92 12.54 -16.19 14.88
CA ILE A 92 11.71 -16.10 16.09
C ILE A 92 10.29 -16.53 15.73
N ARG A 93 9.87 -17.69 16.23
CA ARG A 93 8.55 -18.29 15.95
C ARG A 93 7.77 -18.69 17.21
N LYS A 94 8.27 -18.35 18.40
CA LYS A 94 7.73 -18.84 19.68
C LYS A 94 6.96 -17.74 20.41
N GLY A 95 5.70 -18.02 20.71
CA GLY A 95 4.82 -17.11 21.47
C GLY A 95 4.77 -15.72 20.86
N ASN A 96 4.73 -14.68 21.71
CA ASN A 96 4.67 -13.28 21.28
C ASN A 96 6.07 -12.73 20.91
N GLY A 97 7.05 -13.60 20.63
CA GLY A 97 8.43 -13.21 20.38
C GLY A 97 8.58 -12.30 19.15
N GLN A 98 7.71 -12.44 18.16
CA GLN A 98 7.68 -11.56 16.99
C GLN A 98 7.25 -10.14 17.38
N GLU A 99 6.10 -9.99 18.05
CA GLU A 99 5.61 -8.67 18.50
C GLU A 99 6.55 -7.96 19.48
N VAL A 100 7.14 -8.71 20.41
CA VAL A 100 8.13 -8.16 21.35
C VAL A 100 9.40 -7.71 20.60
N ALA A 101 9.86 -8.47 19.61
CA ALA A 101 11.03 -8.07 18.81
C ALA A 101 10.75 -6.81 17.98
N SER A 102 9.56 -6.70 17.37
CA SER A 102 9.17 -5.52 16.58
C SER A 102 9.05 -4.23 17.44
N LEU A 103 8.83 -4.35 18.75
CA LEU A 103 8.89 -3.22 19.68
C LEU A 103 10.30 -2.62 19.86
N PHE A 104 11.35 -3.44 19.75
CA PHE A 104 12.75 -3.01 19.88
C PHE A 104 13.38 -2.61 18.54
N ARG A 105 12.74 -2.91 17.41
CA ARG A 105 13.23 -2.68 16.04
C ARG A 105 12.54 -1.47 15.40
N ARG A 106 12.77 -0.27 15.96
CA ARG A 106 12.22 1.00 15.47
C ARG A 106 13.30 1.99 15.13
#